data_AF-A0A8C5G3D9-F1
#
_entry.id   AF-A0A8C5G3D9-F1
#
_cell.length_a   1.000
_cell.length_b   1.000
_cell.length_c   1.000
_cell.angle_alpha   90.00
_cell.angle_beta   90.00
_cell.angle_gamma   90.00
#
_symmetry.space_group_name_H-M   'P 1'
#
loop_
_entity.id
_entity.type
_entity.pdbx_description
1 polymer ?
#
loop_
_entity_poly.entity_id
_entity_poly.type
_entity_poly.pdbx_seq_one_letter_code
_entity_poly.pdbx_strand_id
1 'polypeptide(L)'
;MEAAVVSSTAGAVAPPTLISVSLNTRRFSHCCFSFFQYDHMFLLLQGLKNLTVTEGESVTLECQISGQPAPAIMWFREDYKIESSIDFQISFLSGCARMVIREAFAEDSGRFKCTATNEAGTVSTSCYLLVQAPWPPALSAGLVASLGPGRAWVYSSGFCTYTGL
;
A
#
# COMPACT_ATOMS: atom_id res chain seq x y z
N MET A 1 -87.13 -38.19 -29.66
CA MET A 1 -87.09 -36.82 -29.13
C MET A 1 -85.95 -36.78 -28.13
N GLU A 2 -84.72 -36.87 -28.64
CA GLU A 2 -83.78 -35.78 -28.95
C GLU A 2 -82.96 -35.36 -27.72
N ALA A 3 -81.64 -35.52 -27.86
CA ALA A 3 -80.60 -35.27 -26.86
C ALA A 3 -79.73 -34.09 -27.31
N ALA A 4 -79.21 -33.30 -26.37
CA ALA A 4 -78.09 -32.37 -26.62
C ALA A 4 -77.26 -32.10 -25.34
N VAL A 5 -75.97 -31.85 -25.55
CA VAL A 5 -74.83 -31.70 -24.61
C VAL A 5 -74.56 -30.21 -24.28
N VAL A 6 -73.79 -29.88 -23.21
CA VAL A 6 -72.67 -28.89 -23.12
C VAL A 6 -72.38 -28.42 -21.66
N SER A 7 -71.12 -27.99 -21.43
CA SER A 7 -70.21 -28.12 -20.26
C SER A 7 -69.98 -26.87 -19.37
N SER A 8 -69.37 -27.09 -18.18
CA SER A 8 -68.38 -26.24 -17.43
C SER A 8 -68.86 -24.87 -16.87
N THR A 9 -68.57 -24.35 -15.66
CA THR A 9 -67.55 -24.55 -14.61
C THR A 9 -68.01 -23.79 -13.34
N ALA A 10 -67.68 -24.28 -12.14
CA ALA A 10 -67.84 -23.61 -10.84
C ALA A 10 -66.91 -22.38 -10.73
N GLY A 11 -67.11 -21.33 -9.93
CA GLY A 11 -67.93 -21.03 -8.76
C GLY A 11 -67.11 -20.04 -7.91
N ALA A 12 -67.67 -18.92 -7.44
CA ALA A 12 -66.93 -17.95 -6.64
C ALA A 12 -67.83 -17.18 -5.65
N VAL A 13 -67.46 -17.22 -4.36
CA VAL A 13 -67.82 -16.22 -3.35
C VAL A 13 -66.51 -15.81 -2.68
N ALA A 14 -66.13 -14.53 -2.81
CA ALA A 14 -64.95 -13.93 -2.16
C ALA A 14 -65.30 -13.44 -0.75
N PRO A 15 -64.30 -13.30 0.16
CA PRO A 15 -63.77 -11.96 0.48
C PRO A 15 -62.22 -12.01 0.78
N PRO A 16 -61.56 -11.00 1.39
CA PRO A 16 -60.84 -9.98 0.63
C PRO A 16 -59.36 -9.75 1.02
N THR A 17 -58.70 -8.97 0.13
CA THR A 17 -57.52 -8.09 0.29
C THR A 17 -56.09 -8.65 0.44
N LEU A 18 -55.43 -8.70 -0.73
CA LEU A 18 -54.11 -8.17 -1.11
C LEU A 18 -53.11 -7.71 -0.02
N ILE A 19 -51.92 -8.34 0.00
CA ILE A 19 -50.62 -7.63 0.00
C ILE A 19 -49.61 -8.36 -0.93
N SER A 20 -49.28 -7.67 -2.03
CA SER A 20 -47.98 -7.60 -2.72
C SER A 20 -47.24 -8.88 -3.20
N VAL A 21 -47.54 -9.22 -4.46
CA VAL A 21 -46.66 -9.65 -5.57
C VAL A 21 -45.52 -10.63 -5.28
N SER A 22 -45.83 -11.91 -5.44
CA SER A 22 -44.84 -12.94 -5.80
C SER A 22 -44.41 -12.71 -7.25
N LEU A 23 -43.15 -12.28 -7.45
CA LEU A 23 -42.56 -12.20 -8.79
C LEU A 23 -42.24 -13.61 -9.29
N ASN A 24 -43.18 -14.12 -10.10
CA ASN A 24 -43.04 -15.07 -11.20
C ASN A 24 -41.75 -15.90 -11.25
N THR A 25 -41.84 -17.15 -10.79
CA THR A 25 -40.88 -18.22 -11.08
C THR A 25 -40.96 -18.61 -12.55
N ARG A 26 -40.23 -17.92 -13.44
CA ARG A 26 -39.72 -18.48 -14.71
C ARG A 26 -38.69 -17.56 -15.37
N ARG A 27 -37.47 -18.10 -15.50
CA ARG A 27 -36.26 -17.55 -16.12
C ARG A 27 -35.58 -16.40 -15.36
N PHE A 28 -34.88 -16.74 -14.28
CA PHE A 28 -33.56 -16.14 -14.03
C PHE A 28 -32.62 -16.59 -15.16
N SER A 29 -32.84 -16.00 -16.34
CA SER A 29 -31.96 -16.16 -17.49
C SER A 29 -30.59 -15.69 -17.06
N HIS A 30 -29.57 -16.47 -17.43
CA HIS A 30 -28.15 -16.38 -17.12
C HIS A 30 -27.44 -15.02 -17.40
N CYS A 31 -28.16 -13.91 -17.56
CA CYS A 31 -27.61 -12.56 -17.67
C CYS A 31 -27.55 -11.79 -16.33
N CYS A 32 -28.22 -12.22 -15.26
CA CYS A 32 -28.11 -11.55 -13.96
C CYS A 32 -26.81 -11.93 -13.20
N PHE A 33 -26.16 -13.03 -13.59
CA PHE A 33 -24.90 -13.49 -12.98
C PHE A 33 -23.68 -12.70 -13.47
N SER A 34 -23.80 -11.97 -14.59
CA SER A 34 -22.73 -11.19 -15.21
C SER A 34 -22.47 -9.81 -14.57
N PHE A 35 -23.23 -9.41 -13.54
CA PHE A 35 -23.00 -8.14 -12.82
C PHE A 35 -22.02 -8.25 -11.65
N PHE A 36 -21.61 -9.46 -11.24
CA PHE A 36 -20.70 -9.65 -10.11
C PHE A 36 -19.23 -9.88 -10.49
N GLN A 37 -18.89 -9.87 -11.78
CA GLN A 37 -17.62 -10.45 -12.23
C GLN A 37 -16.53 -9.44 -12.64
N TYR A 38 -16.74 -8.13 -12.51
CA TYR A 38 -15.83 -7.13 -13.08
C TYR A 38 -15.54 -5.87 -12.24
N ASP A 39 -15.72 -5.90 -10.90
CA ASP A 39 -15.33 -4.76 -10.04
C ASP A 39 -14.20 -5.06 -9.03
N HIS A 40 -13.48 -6.17 -9.20
CA HIS A 40 -12.36 -6.55 -8.33
C HIS A 40 -11.02 -6.17 -8.97
N MET A 41 -10.83 -4.87 -9.21
CA MET A 41 -9.54 -4.40 -9.71
C MET A 41 -8.52 -4.38 -8.57
N PHE A 42 -7.65 -5.40 -8.56
CA PHE A 42 -6.51 -5.47 -7.64
C PHE A 42 -5.22 -5.19 -8.40
N LEU A 43 -4.68 -3.98 -8.25
CA LEU A 43 -3.54 -3.51 -9.03
C LEU A 43 -2.56 -2.70 -8.19
N LEU A 44 -1.27 -2.87 -8.48
CA LEU A 44 -0.23 -1.93 -8.09
C LEU A 44 -0.25 -0.73 -9.04
N LEU A 45 -0.67 0.44 -8.55
CA LEU A 45 -0.75 1.68 -9.33
C LEU A 45 0.60 2.39 -9.38
N GLN A 46 1.29 2.46 -8.24
CA GLN A 46 2.62 3.07 -8.13
C GLN A 46 3.49 2.23 -7.21
N GLY A 47 4.63 1.77 -7.74
CA GLY A 47 5.62 1.02 -6.99
C GLY A 47 6.52 1.89 -6.11
N LEU A 48 7.22 1.23 -5.20
CA LEU A 48 8.31 1.83 -4.44
C LEU A 48 9.44 2.27 -5.38
N LYS A 49 10.18 3.29 -4.96
CA LYS A 49 11.32 3.85 -5.69
C LYS A 49 12.57 3.81 -4.82
N ASN A 50 13.73 3.58 -5.43
CA ASN A 50 14.99 3.62 -4.72
C ASN A 50 15.21 5.02 -4.14
N LEU A 51 15.80 5.08 -2.96
CA LEU A 51 16.04 6.32 -2.25
C LEU A 51 17.44 6.30 -1.64
N THR A 52 18.11 7.43 -1.73
CA THR A 52 19.35 7.69 -1.00
C THR A 52 19.07 8.83 -0.02
N VAL A 53 19.39 8.63 1.25
CA VAL A 53 19.21 9.63 2.32
C VAL A 53 20.49 9.78 3.13
N THR A 54 20.58 10.88 3.87
CA THR A 54 21.65 11.07 4.84
C THR A 54 21.24 10.46 6.18
N GLU A 55 22.21 9.93 6.91
CA GLU A 55 22.03 9.44 8.27
C GLU A 55 21.36 10.50 9.17
N GLY A 56 20.40 10.07 9.99
CA GLY A 56 19.59 10.93 10.86
C GLY A 56 18.37 11.55 10.18
N GLU A 57 18.22 11.46 8.86
CA GLU A 57 17.02 11.95 8.16
C GLU A 57 15.84 10.98 8.29
N SER A 58 14.62 11.53 8.27
CA SER A 58 13.40 10.71 8.21
C SER A 58 13.17 10.20 6.79
N VAL A 59 12.84 8.91 6.65
CA VAL A 59 12.54 8.28 5.36
C VAL A 59 11.06 7.98 5.25
N THR A 60 10.46 8.28 4.09
CA THR A 60 9.12 7.81 3.74
C THR A 60 9.20 6.90 2.52
N LEU A 61 8.75 5.66 2.68
CA LEU A 61 8.52 4.71 1.60
C LEU A 61 7.02 4.63 1.33
N GLU A 62 6.62 4.79 0.07
CA GLU A 62 5.21 4.87 -0.31
C GLU A 62 4.92 4.15 -1.64
N CYS A 63 3.83 3.40 -1.67
CA CYS A 63 3.29 2.80 -2.89
C CYS A 63 1.76 2.90 -2.93
N GLN A 64 1.20 2.94 -4.14
CA GLN A 64 -0.24 3.03 -4.35
C GLN A 64 -0.79 1.71 -4.89
N ILE A 65 -1.84 1.22 -4.24
CA ILE A 65 -2.44 -0.08 -4.48
C ILE A 65 -3.96 0.09 -4.50
N SER A 66 -4.57 -0.30 -5.61
CA SER A 66 -6.02 -0.41 -5.74
C SER A 66 -6.44 -1.83 -5.40
N GLY A 67 -7.50 -1.99 -4.61
CA GLY A 67 -8.03 -3.29 -4.24
C GLY A 67 -9.35 -3.21 -3.50
N GLN A 68 -10.31 -4.01 -3.95
CA GLN A 68 -11.57 -4.25 -3.26
C GLN A 68 -11.83 -5.75 -3.12
N PRO A 69 -12.01 -6.30 -1.91
CA PRO A 69 -11.86 -5.65 -0.58
C PRO A 69 -10.51 -4.95 -0.30
N ALA A 70 -10.44 -4.13 0.76
CA ALA A 70 -9.21 -3.44 1.14
C ALA A 70 -8.11 -4.48 1.45
N PRO A 71 -6.92 -4.39 0.82
CA PRO A 71 -5.89 -5.39 1.02
C PRO A 71 -5.20 -5.28 2.39
N ALA A 72 -4.73 -6.42 2.89
CA ALA A 72 -3.80 -6.47 4.00
C ALA A 72 -2.40 -6.09 3.50
N ILE A 73 -1.78 -5.08 4.13
CA ILE A 73 -0.43 -4.59 3.79
C ILE A 73 0.60 -5.20 4.73
N MET A 74 1.68 -5.72 4.16
CA MET A 74 2.83 -6.26 4.87
C MET A 74 4.13 -5.65 4.34
N TRP A 75 4.99 -5.20 5.24
CA TRP A 75 6.29 -4.65 4.93
C TRP A 75 7.39 -5.61 5.34
N PHE A 76 8.45 -5.65 4.54
CA PHE A 76 9.63 -6.47 4.78
C PHE A 76 10.89 -5.65 4.52
N ARG A 77 11.92 -5.88 5.33
CA ARG A 77 13.31 -5.50 5.05
C ARG A 77 14.08 -6.77 4.77
N GLU A 78 14.58 -6.89 3.55
CA GLU A 78 15.07 -8.15 2.98
C GLU A 78 13.97 -9.23 3.08
N ASP A 79 14.13 -10.17 4.00
CA ASP A 79 13.20 -11.27 4.27
C ASP A 79 12.50 -11.18 5.64
N TYR A 80 12.82 -10.15 6.44
CA TYR A 80 12.25 -9.98 7.77
C TYR A 80 11.03 -9.06 7.72
N LYS A 81 9.90 -9.55 8.25
CA LYS A 81 8.68 -8.77 8.38
C LYS A 81 8.91 -7.60 9.34
N ILE A 82 8.47 -6.42 8.94
CA ILE A 82 8.48 -5.21 9.76
C ILE A 82 7.11 -5.03 10.39
N GLU A 83 7.10 -4.76 11.70
CA GLU A 83 5.89 -4.41 12.43
C GLU A 83 5.93 -2.94 12.86
N SER A 84 4.76 -2.33 13.01
CA SER A 84 4.65 -0.95 13.49
C SER A 84 5.28 -0.81 14.87
N SER A 85 6.15 0.17 15.02
CA SER A 85 6.92 0.47 16.23
C SER A 85 7.17 1.98 16.35
N ILE A 86 7.99 2.37 17.32
CA ILE A 86 8.44 3.76 17.49
C ILE A 86 9.29 4.18 16.28
N ASP A 87 10.16 3.30 15.79
CA ASP A 87 11.10 3.60 14.71
C ASP A 87 10.44 3.47 13.33
N PHE A 88 9.56 2.47 13.16
CA PHE A 88 8.83 2.18 11.93
C PHE A 88 7.34 2.45 12.08
N GLN A 89 6.82 3.48 11.43
CA GLN A 89 5.37 3.76 11.41
C GLN A 89 4.75 3.33 10.09
N ILE A 90 3.84 2.36 10.13
CA ILE A 90 3.13 1.86 8.96
C ILE A 90 1.69 2.35 8.97
N SER A 91 1.21 2.78 7.80
CA SER A 91 -0.19 3.16 7.59
C SER A 91 -0.67 2.76 6.19
N PHE A 92 -1.97 2.50 6.08
CA PHE A 92 -2.64 2.27 4.80
C PHE A 92 -3.95 3.03 4.77
N LEU A 93 -4.05 4.04 3.89
CA LEU A 93 -5.24 4.88 3.78
C LEU A 93 -5.52 5.19 2.31
N SER A 94 -6.76 5.00 1.89
CA SER A 94 -7.22 5.35 0.53
C SER A 94 -6.33 4.78 -0.58
N GLY A 95 -5.87 3.54 -0.43
CA GLY A 95 -4.99 2.88 -1.40
C GLY A 95 -3.51 3.29 -1.32
N CYS A 96 -3.14 4.20 -0.43
CA CYS A 96 -1.76 4.59 -0.19
C CYS A 96 -1.17 3.79 0.99
N ALA A 97 -0.21 2.91 0.69
CA ALA A 97 0.56 2.17 1.70
C ALA A 97 1.87 2.92 1.97
N ARG A 98 2.04 3.34 3.22
CA ARG A 98 3.16 4.17 3.66
C ARG A 98 3.87 3.57 4.86
N MET A 99 5.20 3.58 4.80
CA MET A 99 6.07 3.28 5.93
C MET A 99 7.03 4.44 6.15
N VAL A 100 7.12 4.92 7.39
CA VAL A 100 8.01 6.01 7.80
C VAL A 100 9.07 5.45 8.75
N ILE A 101 10.33 5.66 8.42
CA ILE A 101 11.48 5.46 9.32
C ILE A 101 11.77 6.82 9.93
N ARG A 102 11.68 6.94 11.26
CA ARG A 102 11.82 8.25 11.93
C ARG A 102 13.19 8.88 11.72
N GLU A 103 14.22 8.09 11.91
CA GLU A 103 15.63 8.47 11.79
C GLU A 103 16.34 7.30 11.11
N ALA A 104 16.96 7.56 9.96
CA ALA A 104 17.65 6.53 9.20
C ALA A 104 19.09 6.36 9.69
N PHE A 105 19.48 5.13 9.99
CA PHE A 105 20.86 4.78 10.32
C PHE A 105 21.52 3.96 9.21
N ALA A 106 22.85 3.84 9.23
CA ALA A 106 23.59 3.08 8.22
C ALA A 106 23.06 1.63 8.08
N GLU A 107 22.66 1.03 9.20
CA GLU A 107 22.10 -0.33 9.30
C GLU A 107 20.69 -0.47 8.69
N ASP A 108 20.00 0.64 8.44
CA ASP A 108 18.69 0.63 7.76
C ASP A 108 18.80 0.51 6.25
N SER A 109 20.01 0.63 5.70
CA SER A 109 20.27 0.40 4.29
C SER A 109 19.91 -1.04 3.89
N GLY A 110 19.20 -1.18 2.78
CA GLY A 110 18.80 -2.50 2.28
C GLY A 110 17.58 -2.46 1.38
N ARG A 111 17.12 -3.65 1.02
CA ARG A 111 15.93 -3.83 0.18
C ARG A 111 14.67 -3.83 1.04
N PHE A 112 13.75 -2.92 0.73
CA PHE A 112 12.42 -2.91 1.31
C PHE A 112 11.40 -3.45 0.33
N LYS A 113 10.44 -4.23 0.82
CA LYS A 113 9.34 -4.79 0.03
C LYS A 113 8.01 -4.50 0.71
N CYS A 114 7.07 -3.98 -0.07
CA CYS A 114 5.67 -3.91 0.31
C CYS A 114 4.88 -5.00 -0.43
N THR A 115 4.11 -5.78 0.31
CA THR A 115 3.22 -6.81 -0.22
C THR A 115 1.80 -6.50 0.22
N ALA A 116 0.87 -6.50 -0.74
CA ALA A 116 -0.55 -6.37 -0.49
C ALA A 116 -1.25 -7.66 -0.89
N THR A 117 -2.14 -8.15 -0.03
CA THR A 117 -2.88 -9.39 -0.26
C THR A 117 -4.35 -9.19 0.03
N ASN A 118 -5.19 -9.74 -0.85
CA ASN A 118 -6.64 -9.80 -0.69
C ASN A 118 -7.19 -11.06 -1.40
N GLU A 119 -8.48 -11.34 -1.29
CA GLU A 119 -9.18 -12.45 -1.94
C GLU A 119 -8.99 -12.47 -3.47
N ALA A 120 -8.81 -11.30 -4.09
CA ALA A 120 -8.54 -11.17 -5.52
C ALA A 120 -7.10 -11.55 -5.93
N GLY A 121 -6.14 -11.52 -5.00
CA GLY A 121 -4.75 -11.86 -5.30
C GLY A 121 -3.71 -11.18 -4.39
N THR A 122 -2.45 -11.24 -4.83
CA THR A 122 -1.31 -10.62 -4.14
C THR A 122 -0.45 -9.83 -5.13
N VAL A 123 -0.09 -8.60 -4.77
CA VAL A 123 0.86 -7.75 -5.50
C VAL A 123 1.99 -7.35 -4.57
N SER A 124 3.17 -7.13 -5.14
CA SER A 124 4.31 -6.66 -4.36
C SER A 124 5.17 -5.70 -5.16
N THR A 125 5.88 -4.84 -4.44
CA THR A 125 6.84 -3.89 -5.00
C THR A 125 8.03 -3.78 -4.05
N SER A 126 9.20 -3.47 -4.58
CA SER A 126 10.43 -3.37 -3.79
C SER A 126 11.28 -2.17 -4.21
N CYS A 127 12.04 -1.61 -3.28
CA CYS A 127 13.04 -0.59 -3.52
C CYS A 127 14.30 -0.85 -2.69
N TYR A 128 15.39 -0.18 -3.04
CA TYR A 128 16.60 -0.13 -2.25
C TYR A 128 16.71 1.22 -1.55
N LEU A 129 16.93 1.21 -0.24
CA LEU A 129 17.27 2.36 0.57
C LEU A 129 18.78 2.37 0.81
N LEU A 130 19.44 3.47 0.48
CA LEU A 130 20.84 3.71 0.80
C LEU A 130 20.94 4.86 1.80
N VAL A 131 21.44 4.58 2.99
CA VAL A 131 21.73 5.60 4.00
C VAL A 131 23.22 5.94 3.93
N GLN A 132 23.53 7.21 3.68
CA GLN A 132 24.89 7.72 3.57
C GLN A 132 25.28 8.51 4.80
N ALA A 133 26.53 8.39 5.21
CA ALA A 133 27.07 9.22 6.28
C ALA A 133 26.98 10.71 5.89
N PRO A 134 26.78 11.62 6.86
CA PRO A 134 26.78 13.04 6.61
C PRO A 134 28.14 13.50 6.09
N TRP A 135 28.13 14.36 5.07
CA TRP A 135 29.33 15.07 4.67
C TRP A 135 29.46 16.38 5.46
N PRO A 136 30.62 16.72 6.06
CA PRO A 136 31.89 15.97 6.08
C PRO A 136 31.91 14.83 7.12
N PRO A 137 32.57 13.69 6.83
CA PRO A 137 32.68 12.57 7.75
C PRO A 137 33.43 13.01 9.02
N ALA A 138 32.70 13.10 10.13
CA ALA A 138 33.21 13.19 11.49
C ALA A 138 34.21 14.33 11.85
N LEU A 139 34.22 15.47 11.13
CA LEU A 139 34.88 16.68 11.66
C LEU A 139 34.10 17.36 12.80
N SER A 140 32.91 16.87 13.14
CA SER A 140 32.02 17.45 14.17
C SER A 140 31.90 16.62 15.45
N ALA A 141 32.33 15.35 15.48
CA ALA A 141 32.25 14.50 16.67
C ALA A 141 33.61 14.42 17.40
N GLY A 142 34.04 15.53 17.99
CA GLY A 142 34.96 15.51 19.14
C GLY A 142 36.47 15.46 18.89
N LEU A 143 36.95 15.36 17.65
CA LEU A 143 38.38 15.49 17.36
C LEU A 143 38.70 16.82 16.67
N VAL A 144 38.43 17.94 17.34
CA VAL A 144 39.37 19.06 17.21
C VAL A 144 40.63 18.58 17.93
N ALA A 145 41.46 17.79 17.23
CA ALA A 145 42.87 17.73 17.58
C ALA A 145 43.28 19.19 17.64
N SER A 146 43.62 19.67 18.83
CA SER A 146 44.12 21.00 19.07
C SER A 146 45.39 21.16 18.24
N LEU A 147 45.24 21.49 16.96
CA LEU A 147 46.31 22.07 16.18
C LEU A 147 46.53 23.38 16.90
N GLY A 148 47.69 23.48 17.56
CA GLY A 148 48.08 24.65 18.33
C GLY A 148 47.84 25.95 17.54
N PRO A 149 47.86 27.10 18.23
CA PRO A 149 47.48 28.38 17.64
C PRO A 149 48.18 28.61 16.29
N GLY A 150 47.39 28.76 15.23
CA GLY A 150 47.86 29.19 13.90
C GLY A 150 47.77 28.20 12.74
N ARG A 151 47.12 27.03 12.87
CA ARG A 151 46.97 26.06 11.76
C ARG A 151 45.50 25.66 11.56
N ALA A 152 44.88 26.18 10.51
CA ALA A 152 43.52 25.80 10.10
C ALA A 152 43.56 25.13 8.72
N TRP A 153 42.80 24.05 8.57
CA TRP A 153 42.51 23.46 7.26
C TRP A 153 41.36 24.24 6.62
N VAL A 154 41.57 24.82 5.45
CA VAL A 154 40.49 25.39 4.63
C VAL A 154 40.09 24.33 3.60
N TYR A 155 38.87 23.83 3.71
CA TYR A 155 38.29 22.94 2.71
C TYR A 155 37.53 23.76 1.69
N SER A 156 38.11 23.98 0.51
CA SER A 156 37.39 24.42 -0.68
C SER A 156 37.36 23.26 -1.69
N SER A 157 36.16 22.88 -2.10
CA SER A 157 35.83 22.06 -3.28
C SER A 157 36.99 21.25 -3.90
N GLY A 158 37.36 20.13 -3.25
CA GLY A 158 38.16 19.08 -3.89
C GLY A 158 39.68 19.14 -3.75
N PHE A 159 40.28 20.10 -3.03
CA PHE A 159 41.73 20.11 -2.80
C PHE A 159 42.08 20.41 -1.33
N CYS A 160 42.87 19.52 -0.71
CA CYS A 160 43.57 19.80 0.54
C CYS A 160 44.93 20.43 0.19
N THR A 161 45.10 21.73 0.40
CA THR A 161 46.41 22.38 0.31
C THR A 161 46.89 22.78 1.70
N TYR A 162 48.08 22.31 2.08
CA TYR A 162 48.77 22.76 3.29
C TYR A 162 49.29 24.19 3.06
N THR A 163 48.69 25.18 3.72
CA THR A 163 49.26 26.53 3.81
C THR A 163 50.00 26.66 5.14
N GLY A 164 51.29 26.40 5.11
CA GLY A 164 52.21 26.81 6.18
C GLY A 164 53.24 27.77 5.60
N LEU A 165 53.47 28.89 6.30
CA LEU A 165 54.66 29.73 6.12
C LEU A 165 55.91 28.99 6.59
#